data_AF-A0A7S1R2D2-F1
#
_entry.id   AF-A0A7S1R2D2-F1
#
_cell.length_a   1.000
_cell.length_b   1.000
_cell.length_c   1.000
_cell.angle_alpha   90.00
_cell.angle_beta   90.00
_cell.angle_gamma   90.00
#
_symmetry.space_group_name_H-M   'P 1'
#
loop_
_entity.id
_entity.type
_entity.pdbx_description
1 polymer ?
#
loop_
_entity_poly.entity_id
_entity_poly.type
_entity_poly.pdbx_seq_one_letter_code
_entity_poly.pdbx_strand_id
1 'polypeptide(L)'
;FAVRKGATVLALKQMLADTDPTRRTRPEDFGLSLPSAPERPLPDATRLTEAHLHLNLLAGAGDAEAAPEAPRSIAGRWRMRNTASADASTFVFRHAPGGEHFSGWQEGALEIWDAHVWGDAVQWRLGGFIV
;
A
#
# COMPACT_ATOMS: atom_id res chain seq x y z
N PHE A 1 -19.53 -14.66 15.21
CA PHE A 1 -20.19 -13.87 14.14
C PHE A 1 -19.96 -14.57 12.81
N ALA A 2 -20.97 -14.68 11.95
CA ALA A 2 -20.80 -15.24 10.61
C ALA A 2 -20.62 -14.08 9.62
N VAL A 3 -19.47 -14.00 8.96
CA VAL A 3 -19.16 -12.97 7.98
C VAL A 3 -19.25 -13.58 6.59
N ARG A 4 -19.96 -12.93 5.67
CA ARG A 4 -20.10 -13.43 4.30
C ARG A 4 -18.80 -13.23 3.51
N LYS A 5 -18.34 -14.26 2.81
CA LYS A 5 -17.23 -14.15 1.84
C LYS A 5 -17.55 -13.03 0.83
N GLY A 6 -16.61 -12.13 0.59
CA GLY A 6 -16.77 -10.97 -0.30
C GLY A 6 -17.38 -9.72 0.34
N ALA A 7 -17.79 -9.78 1.62
CA ALA A 7 -18.16 -8.59 2.40
C ALA A 7 -16.95 -7.66 2.58
N THR A 8 -17.20 -6.37 2.82
CA THR A 8 -16.13 -5.39 3.01
C THR A 8 -15.70 -5.30 4.46
N VAL A 9 -14.48 -4.79 4.70
CA VAL A 9 -13.99 -4.47 6.05
C VAL A 9 -14.94 -3.50 6.76
N LEU A 10 -15.49 -2.52 6.04
CA LEU A 10 -16.52 -1.62 6.58
C LEU A 10 -17.74 -2.38 7.11
N ALA A 11 -18.28 -3.31 6.31
CA ALA A 11 -19.45 -4.10 6.73
C ALA A 11 -19.16 -4.91 8.00
N LEU A 12 -17.92 -5.42 8.13
CA LEU A 12 -17.50 -6.13 9.34
C LEU A 12 -17.39 -5.20 10.56
N LYS A 13 -16.80 -4.02 10.38
CA LYS A 13 -16.75 -2.99 11.45
C LYS A 13 -18.15 -2.57 11.87
N GLN A 14 -19.07 -2.43 10.92
CA GLN A 14 -20.46 -2.07 11.18
C GLN A 14 -21.18 -3.15 11.99
N MET A 15 -21.00 -4.42 11.65
CA MET A 15 -21.54 -5.53 12.44
C MET A 15 -20.98 -5.56 13.87
N LEU A 16 -19.70 -5.23 14.06
CA LEU A 16 -19.08 -5.16 15.39
C LEU A 16 -19.64 -4.00 16.21
N ALA A 17 -19.80 -2.82 15.60
CA ALA A 17 -20.43 -1.66 16.21
C ALA A 17 -21.90 -1.94 16.59
N ASP A 18 -22.67 -2.60 15.71
CA ASP A 18 -24.07 -2.98 15.97
C ASP A 18 -24.23 -3.98 17.13
N THR A 19 -23.16 -4.71 17.46
CA THR A 19 -23.14 -5.67 18.57
C THR A 19 -22.87 -4.98 19.91
N ASP A 20 -22.36 -3.75 19.93
CA ASP A 20 -22.09 -3.02 21.16
C ASP A 20 -23.39 -2.63 21.90
N PRO A 21 -23.66 -3.21 23.08
CA PRO A 21 -24.87 -2.90 23.84
C PRO A 21 -24.90 -1.45 24.32
N THR A 22 -23.76 -0.77 24.41
CA THR A 22 -23.68 0.63 24.83
C THR A 22 -23.99 1.60 23.70
N ARG A 23 -24.01 1.13 22.44
CA ARG A 23 -24.19 1.94 21.21
C ARG A 23 -23.25 3.13 21.11
N ARG A 24 -22.10 3.08 21.78
CA ARG A 24 -21.09 4.14 21.73
C ARG A 24 -20.02 3.85 20.71
N THR A 25 -19.83 2.57 20.41
CA THR A 25 -18.86 2.08 19.45
C THR A 25 -19.33 2.41 18.04
N ARG A 26 -18.54 3.20 17.32
CA ARG A 26 -18.72 3.50 15.89
C ARG A 26 -17.70 2.69 15.07
N PRO A 27 -18.00 2.34 13.81
CA PRO A 27 -17.06 1.60 12.95
C PRO A 27 -15.69 2.25 12.81
N GLU A 28 -15.65 3.59 12.89
CA GLU A 28 -14.46 4.42 12.83
C GLU A 28 -13.61 4.37 14.11
N ASP A 29 -14.13 3.92 15.25
CA ASP A 29 -13.36 3.90 16.50
C ASP A 29 -12.27 2.78 16.50
N PHE A 30 -12.31 1.85 15.54
CA PHE A 30 -11.40 0.71 15.47
C PHE A 30 -11.01 0.30 14.04
N GLY A 31 -9.78 -0.19 13.91
CA GLY A 31 -9.21 -0.71 12.68
C GLY A 31 -9.19 -2.24 12.69
N LEU A 32 -9.14 -2.85 11.51
CA LEU A 32 -8.91 -4.29 11.36
C LEU A 32 -7.63 -4.50 10.56
N SER A 33 -6.68 -5.26 11.08
CA SER A 33 -5.43 -5.59 10.37
C SER A 33 -5.24 -7.09 10.21
N LEU A 34 -4.33 -7.47 9.32
CA LEU A 34 -3.91 -8.85 9.21
C LEU A 34 -2.83 -9.18 10.26
N PRO A 35 -2.76 -10.42 10.75
CA PRO A 35 -1.67 -10.85 11.64
C PRO A 35 -0.27 -10.66 11.04
N SER A 36 -0.15 -10.71 9.71
CA SER A 36 1.10 -10.46 8.99
C SER A 36 1.50 -8.97 8.96
N ALA A 37 0.57 -8.05 9.20
CA ALA A 37 0.80 -6.62 9.20
C ALA A 37 -0.03 -5.95 10.33
N PRO A 38 0.27 -6.25 11.61
CA PRO A 38 -0.61 -5.94 12.74
C PRO A 38 -0.81 -4.43 12.96
N GLU A 39 0.15 -3.61 12.54
CA GLU A 39 0.13 -2.14 12.69
C GLU A 39 -0.57 -1.42 11.53
N ARG A 40 -0.90 -2.13 10.43
CA ARG A 40 -1.51 -1.53 9.24
C ARG A 40 -2.99 -1.89 9.16
N PRO A 41 -3.93 -0.93 9.39
CA PRO A 41 -5.35 -1.19 9.20
C PRO A 41 -5.65 -1.45 7.72
N LEU A 42 -6.50 -2.43 7.47
CA LEU A 42 -7.07 -2.69 6.16
C LEU A 42 -8.03 -1.56 5.80
N PRO A 43 -8.01 -1.08 4.53
CA PRO A 43 -8.99 -0.11 4.08
C PRO A 43 -10.39 -0.71 4.12
N ASP A 44 -11.36 0.16 4.38
CA ASP A 44 -12.78 -0.17 4.51
C ASP A 44 -13.39 -0.82 3.25
N ALA A 45 -12.86 -0.47 2.07
CA ALA A 45 -13.24 -1.05 0.80
C ALA A 45 -12.68 -2.46 0.54
N THR A 46 -11.73 -2.93 1.36
CA THR A 46 -11.13 -4.27 1.23
C THR A 46 -12.21 -5.33 1.31
N ARG A 47 -12.25 -6.21 0.31
CA ARG A 47 -13.14 -7.38 0.32
C ARG A 47 -12.50 -8.52 1.10
N LEU A 48 -13.29 -9.12 1.99
CA LEU A 48 -12.91 -10.28 2.76
C LEU A 48 -12.83 -11.51 1.85
N THR A 49 -11.65 -12.12 1.78
CA THR A 49 -11.36 -13.35 1.04
C THR A 49 -10.99 -14.46 2.03
N GLU A 50 -10.68 -15.65 1.53
CA GLU A 50 -10.17 -16.75 2.37
C GLU A 50 -8.79 -16.47 2.97
N ALA A 51 -8.09 -15.42 2.53
CA ALA A 51 -6.87 -14.95 3.20
C ALA A 51 -7.18 -14.15 4.48
N HIS A 52 -8.42 -13.71 4.68
CA HIS A 52 -8.84 -12.83 5.79
C HIS A 52 -9.57 -13.60 6.90
N LEU A 53 -9.11 -14.83 7.20
CA LEU A 53 -9.70 -15.68 8.23
C LEU A 53 -9.35 -15.23 9.65
N HIS A 54 -8.24 -14.51 9.81
CA HIS A 54 -7.75 -14.01 11.08
C HIS A 54 -7.50 -12.50 10.93
N LEU A 55 -8.10 -11.70 11.81
CA LEU A 55 -7.96 -10.26 11.84
C LEU A 55 -7.66 -9.81 13.26
N ASN A 56 -6.75 -8.85 13.39
CA ASN A 56 -6.45 -8.19 14.65
C ASN A 56 -7.27 -6.90 14.75
N LEU A 57 -7.75 -6.59 15.96
CA LEU A 57 -8.47 -5.35 16.24
C LEU A 57 -7.47 -4.27 16.67
N LEU A 58 -7.47 -3.13 15.99
CA LEU A 58 -6.71 -1.95 16.39
C LEU A 58 -7.62 -0.95 17.09
N ALA A 59 -7.24 -0.50 18.29
CA ALA A 59 -7.96 0.53 19.02
C ALA A 59 -7.59 1.93 18.49
N GLY A 60 -8.57 2.80 18.27
CA GLY A 60 -8.35 4.22 17.99
C GLY A 60 -8.07 4.57 16.52
N ALA A 61 -8.62 3.81 15.57
CA ALA A 61 -8.46 4.11 14.13
C ALA A 61 -9.43 5.20 13.63
N GLY A 62 -9.69 6.21 14.48
CA GLY A 62 -10.62 7.34 14.25
C GLY A 62 -10.31 8.18 13.02
N ASP A 63 -9.11 8.02 12.47
CA ASP A 63 -8.72 8.52 11.16
C ASP A 63 -7.91 7.41 10.49
N ALA A 64 -8.56 6.33 10.08
CA ALA A 64 -8.00 5.48 9.03
C ALA A 64 -8.09 6.26 7.71
N GLU A 65 -7.27 7.31 7.61
CA GLU A 65 -6.92 8.01 6.39
C GLU A 65 -6.74 6.96 5.30
N ALA A 66 -7.48 7.13 4.21
CA ALA A 66 -7.61 6.19 3.10
C ALA A 66 -6.29 5.44 2.94
N ALA A 67 -6.31 4.12 3.19
CA ALA A 67 -5.11 3.31 3.15
C ALA A 67 -4.26 3.75 1.96
N PRO A 68 -2.94 3.98 2.14
CA PRO A 68 -2.10 4.37 1.02
C PRO A 68 -2.40 3.36 -0.07
N GLU A 69 -2.97 3.86 -1.18
CA GLU A 69 -3.28 3.02 -2.33
C GLU A 69 -2.06 2.14 -2.54
N ALA A 70 -2.25 0.81 -2.54
CA ALA A 70 -1.15 -0.12 -2.75
C ALA A 70 -0.22 0.47 -3.81
N PRO A 71 1.09 0.64 -3.53
CA PRO A 71 1.95 1.55 -4.27
C PRO A 71 1.67 1.35 -5.75
N ARG A 72 1.09 2.39 -6.38
CA ARG A 72 0.67 2.31 -7.79
C ARG A 72 1.88 1.81 -8.54
N SER A 73 1.71 0.73 -9.32
CA SER A 73 2.86 0.15 -10.01
C SER A 73 3.52 1.25 -10.86
N ILE A 74 4.79 1.53 -10.58
CA ILE A 74 5.61 2.44 -11.38
C ILE A 74 6.18 1.76 -12.63
N ALA A 75 5.77 0.52 -12.92
CA ALA A 75 6.29 -0.22 -14.06
C ALA A 75 6.03 0.53 -15.38
N GLY A 76 7.01 0.46 -16.28
CA GLY A 76 6.93 1.09 -17.59
C GLY A 76 8.02 2.13 -17.82
N ARG A 77 7.81 2.94 -18.85
CA ARG A 77 8.79 3.89 -19.35
C ARG A 77 8.42 5.30 -18.90
N TRP A 78 9.34 5.95 -18.20
CA TRP A 78 9.15 7.27 -17.60
C TRP A 78 10.16 8.25 -18.16
N ARG A 79 9.67 9.44 -18.55
CA ARG A 79 10.55 10.57 -18.87
C ARG A 79 10.61 11.48 -17.66
N MET A 80 11.73 11.44 -16.95
CA MET A 80 11.94 12.24 -15.75
C MET A 80 12.71 13.50 -16.12
N ARG A 81 12.20 14.66 -15.70
CA ARG A 81 12.91 15.94 -15.82
C ARG A 81 13.60 16.23 -14.49
N ASN A 82 14.88 16.56 -14.55
CA ASN A 82 15.57 17.08 -13.38
C ASN A 82 14.98 18.48 -13.08
N THR A 83 14.67 18.79 -11.83
CA THR A 83 14.16 20.13 -11.47
C THR A 83 15.30 21.13 -11.27
N ALA A 84 16.50 20.63 -10.97
CA ALA A 84 17.71 21.44 -10.79
C ALA A 84 18.47 21.70 -12.10
N SER A 85 18.32 20.84 -13.11
CA SER A 85 18.87 21.05 -14.46
C SER A 85 17.76 20.96 -15.51
N ALA A 86 17.89 21.62 -16.66
CA ALA A 86 16.87 21.54 -17.73
C ALA A 86 16.82 20.17 -18.43
N ASP A 87 17.61 19.19 -17.96
CA ASP A 87 17.80 17.89 -18.59
C ASP A 87 16.62 16.96 -18.32
N ALA A 88 16.40 16.04 -19.26
CA ALA A 88 15.44 14.97 -19.10
C ALA A 88 16.10 13.63 -19.44
N SER A 89 15.85 12.64 -18.59
CA SER A 89 16.33 11.27 -18.75
C SER A 89 15.14 10.32 -18.83
N THR A 90 15.29 9.28 -19.64
CA THR A 90 14.29 8.22 -19.75
C THR A 90 14.70 7.04 -18.87
N PHE A 91 13.77 6.56 -18.06
CA PHE A 91 13.94 5.39 -17.21
C PHE A 91 12.93 4.31 -17.59
N VAL A 92 13.33 3.05 -17.48
CA VAL A 92 12.44 1.90 -17.65
C VAL A 92 12.43 1.11 -16.34
N PHE A 93 11.26 1.03 -15.70
CA PHE A 93 11.09 0.31 -14.45
C PHE A 93 10.33 -0.99 -14.64
N ARG A 94 10.75 -2.00 -13.87
CA ARG A 94 10.06 -3.25 -13.65
C ARG A 94 9.62 -3.28 -12.19
N HIS A 95 8.31 -3.24 -11.98
CA HIS A 95 7.73 -3.23 -10.65
C HIS A 95 6.49 -4.12 -10.59
N ALA A 96 6.49 -5.12 -9.70
CA ALA A 96 5.30 -5.91 -9.45
C ALA A 96 4.22 -5.04 -8.78
N PRO A 97 2.93 -5.12 -9.20
CA PRO A 97 1.86 -4.39 -8.52
C PRO A 97 1.82 -4.70 -7.03
N GLY A 98 1.82 -3.65 -6.19
CA GLY A 98 1.85 -3.79 -4.73
C GLY A 98 3.18 -4.25 -4.13
N GLY A 99 4.24 -4.36 -4.94
CA GLY A 99 5.60 -4.56 -4.45
C GLY A 99 6.15 -3.32 -3.76
N GLU A 100 7.13 -3.52 -2.87
CA GLU A 100 7.90 -2.43 -2.27
C GLU A 100 9.23 -2.21 -3.01
N HIS A 101 9.75 -3.26 -3.67
CA HIS A 101 10.99 -3.22 -4.44
C HIS A 101 10.73 -3.18 -5.93
N PHE A 102 11.51 -2.39 -6.65
CA PHE A 102 11.52 -2.37 -8.11
C PHE A 102 12.94 -2.48 -8.67
N SER A 103 13.05 -2.75 -9.96
CA SER A 103 14.32 -2.69 -10.68
C SER A 103 14.14 -1.89 -11.96
N GLY A 104 15.24 -1.53 -12.62
CA GLY A 104 15.15 -0.76 -13.84
C GLY A 104 16.50 -0.28 -14.35
N TRP A 105 16.45 0.52 -15.40
CA TRP A 105 17.63 1.16 -15.96
C TRP A 105 17.27 2.53 -16.53
N GLN A 106 18.27 3.40 -16.54
CA GLN A 106 18.24 4.62 -17.34
C GLN A 106 18.65 4.29 -18.76
N GLU A 107 17.91 4.78 -19.75
CA GLU A 107 18.37 4.75 -21.12
C GLU A 107 19.68 5.52 -21.25
N GLY A 108 20.74 4.82 -21.67
CA GLY A 108 22.06 5.41 -21.89
C GLY A 108 23.16 4.98 -20.93
N ALA A 109 22.92 4.06 -19.96
CA ALA A 109 23.91 3.08 -19.43
C ALA A 109 23.72 2.67 -17.96
N LEU A 110 22.95 3.41 -17.15
CA LEU A 110 22.96 3.22 -15.68
C LEU A 110 21.88 2.23 -15.23
N GLU A 111 22.28 1.24 -14.44
CA GLU A 111 21.36 0.33 -13.76
C GLU A 111 20.86 0.95 -12.45
N ILE A 112 19.65 0.59 -12.08
CA ILE A 112 19.01 1.01 -10.84
C ILE A 112 19.24 -0.05 -9.76
N TRP A 113 19.78 0.40 -8.63
CA TRP A 113 20.09 -0.40 -7.45
C TRP A 113 19.29 0.09 -6.25
N ASP A 114 19.11 -0.78 -5.24
CA ASP A 114 18.47 -0.46 -3.96
C ASP A 114 17.13 0.28 -4.12
N ALA A 115 16.33 -0.11 -5.13
CA ALA A 115 15.15 0.61 -5.54
C ALA A 115 13.92 0.24 -4.72
N HIS A 116 13.24 1.25 -4.17
CA HIS A 116 12.16 1.09 -3.22
C HIS A 116 11.04 2.13 -3.41
N VAL A 117 9.79 1.70 -3.19
CA VAL A 117 8.59 2.53 -3.21
C VAL A 117 7.96 2.57 -1.82
N TRP A 118 7.68 3.76 -1.29
CA TRP A 118 6.98 3.95 -0.02
C TRP A 118 5.91 5.04 -0.16
N GLY A 119 4.64 4.65 -0.14
CA GLY A 119 3.54 5.62 -0.32
C GLY A 119 3.64 6.33 -1.67
N ASP A 120 3.88 7.64 -1.64
CA ASP A 120 4.06 8.53 -2.79
C ASP A 120 5.55 8.80 -3.12
N ALA A 121 6.47 8.28 -2.32
CA ALA A 121 7.90 8.43 -2.51
C ALA A 121 8.52 7.22 -3.22
N VAL A 122 9.51 7.51 -4.06
CA VAL A 122 10.35 6.52 -4.74
C VAL A 122 11.81 6.90 -4.51
N GLN A 123 12.61 5.92 -4.10
CA GLN A 123 14.06 6.10 -3.95
C GLN A 123 14.79 4.98 -4.67
N TRP A 124 15.91 5.33 -5.27
CA TRP A 124 16.80 4.39 -5.88
C TRP A 124 18.20 4.97 -5.98
N ARG A 125 19.16 4.11 -6.33
CA ARG A 125 20.53 4.50 -6.63
C ARG A 125 20.83 4.18 -8.08
N LEU A 126 21.60 5.06 -8.73
CA LEU A 126 22.11 4.81 -10.06
C LEU A 126 23.57 4.37 -9.95
N GLY A 127 23.89 3.26 -10.61
CA GLY A 127 25.24 2.72 -10.67
C GLY A 127 25.58 2.35 -12.11
N GLY A 128 26.79 2.68 -12.54
CA GLY A 128 27.36 2.17 -13.79
C GLY A 128 28.13 0.87 -13.52
N PHE A 129 28.17 -0.04 -14.50
CA PHE A 129 29.18 -1.09 -14.51
C PHE A 129 30.56 -0.42 -14.60
N ILE A 130 31.36 -0.53 -13.55
CA ILE A 130 32.80 -0.34 -13.68
C ILE A 130 33.30 -1.64 -14.33
N VAL A 131 33.57 -1.59 -15.63
CA VAL A 131 34.31 -2.63 -16.36
C VAL A 131 35.79 -2.25 -16.34
#